data_AF-A0A832A8A3-F1
#
_entry.id   AF-A0A832A8A3-F1
#
_cell.length_a   1.000
_cell.length_b   1.000
_cell.length_c   1.000
_cell.angle_alpha   90.00
_cell.angle_beta   90.00
_cell.angle_gamma   90.00
#
_symmetry.space_group_name_H-M   'P 1'
#
loop_
_entity.id
_entity.type
_entity.pdbx_description
1 polymer ?
#
loop_
_entity_poly.entity_id
_entity_poly.type
_entity_poly.pdbx_seq_one_letter_code
_entity_poly.pdbx_strand_id
1 'polypeptide(L)'
;MSDTFTGNHALNIEEPLLFEIGSKDGSGVDLPEPDGNSDELGGLMRATAPELPGLSEPETMRHYVRLSQKNYAIDTGLFPLGSCTMKHNPRL
;
A
#
# COMPACT_ATOMS: atom_id res chain seq x y z
N MET A 1 0.42 12.76 19.56
CA MET A 1 0.30 13.44 18.25
C MET A 1 1.72 13.78 17.81
N SER A 2 2.15 13.28 16.66
CA SER A 2 3.48 13.56 16.12
C SER A 2 3.54 15.02 15.67
N ASP A 3 4.52 15.78 16.18
CA ASP A 3 4.74 17.15 15.73
C ASP A 3 5.28 17.15 14.30
N THR A 4 4.59 17.82 13.37
CA THR A 4 5.13 18.04 12.03
C THR A 4 6.22 19.12 12.11
N PHE A 5 7.32 18.95 11.36
CA PHE A 5 8.43 19.93 11.31
C PHE A 5 7.96 21.35 10.92
N THR A 6 6.84 21.46 10.20
CA THR A 6 6.29 22.75 9.72
C THR A 6 5.22 23.35 10.63
N GLY A 7 4.79 22.65 11.69
CA GLY A 7 3.71 23.13 12.58
C GLY A 7 2.32 23.19 11.93
N ASN A 8 2.15 22.55 10.76
CA ASN A 8 0.87 22.50 10.07
C ASN A 8 -0.03 21.43 10.70
N HIS A 9 -1.17 21.87 11.26
CA HIS A 9 -2.14 20.97 11.88
C HIS A 9 -3.35 20.65 10.98
N ALA A 10 -3.50 21.34 9.84
CA ALA A 10 -4.70 21.23 8.99
C ALA A 10 -4.61 20.12 7.92
N LEU A 11 -3.40 19.80 7.44
CA LEU A 11 -3.14 18.72 6.49
C LEU A 11 -2.14 17.78 7.15
N ASN A 12 -2.55 16.53 7.43
CA ASN A 12 -1.58 15.50 7.81
C ASN A 12 -0.81 15.10 6.55
N ILE A 13 0.23 15.87 6.24
CA ILE A 13 1.07 15.68 5.04
C ILE A 13 1.83 14.36 5.14
N GLU A 14 2.10 13.87 6.35
CA GLU A 14 2.86 12.65 6.60
C GLU A 14 1.95 11.43 6.79
N GLU A 15 1.77 10.67 5.70
CA GLU A 15 1.28 9.29 5.77
C GLU A 15 2.35 8.34 6.36
N PRO A 16 2.03 7.58 7.43
CA PRO A 16 2.93 6.57 8.04
C PRO A 16 3.20 5.39 7.10
N LEU A 17 4.11 4.50 7.49
CA LEU A 17 4.28 3.23 6.78
C LEU A 17 3.04 2.36 6.96
N LEU A 18 2.72 1.55 5.94
CA LEU A 18 1.57 0.63 5.98
C LEU A 18 1.61 -0.31 7.21
N PHE A 19 2.79 -0.68 7.68
CA PHE A 19 3.00 -1.56 8.86
C PHE A 19 2.86 -0.85 10.21
N GLU A 20 2.87 0.49 10.22
CA GLU A 20 2.66 1.31 11.42
C GLU A 20 1.17 1.63 11.62
N ILE A 21 0.34 1.25 10.65
CA ILE A 21 -1.09 1.52 10.59
C ILE A 21 -1.82 0.18 10.66
N GLY A 22 -2.84 0.08 11.51
CA GLY A 22 -3.68 -1.11 11.61
C GLY A 22 -3.11 -2.21 12.50
N SER A 23 -3.51 -3.45 12.21
CA SER A 23 -3.11 -4.64 12.97
C SER A 23 -2.35 -5.62 12.06
N LYS A 24 -1.86 -6.74 12.61
CA LYS A 24 -1.40 -7.88 11.79
C LYS A 24 -2.51 -8.91 11.57
N ASP A 25 -3.72 -8.60 12.05
CA ASP A 25 -4.85 -9.52 12.12
C ASP A 25 -5.86 -9.19 11.03
N GLY A 26 -6.38 -10.23 10.39
CA GLY A 26 -7.45 -10.10 9.40
C GLY A 26 -7.00 -9.63 8.01
N SER A 27 -7.99 -9.46 7.15
CA SER A 27 -7.85 -9.06 5.75
C SER A 27 -8.92 -8.02 5.44
N GLY A 28 -8.61 -7.07 4.56
CA GLY A 28 -9.57 -6.07 4.08
C GLY A 28 -10.60 -6.64 3.12
N VAL A 29 -10.39 -7.87 2.65
CA VAL A 29 -11.26 -8.60 1.73
C VAL A 29 -11.56 -9.99 2.28
N ASP A 30 -12.74 -10.50 1.92
CA ASP A 30 -13.13 -11.88 2.22
C ASP A 30 -12.48 -12.81 1.20
N LEU A 31 -11.51 -13.61 1.66
CA LEU A 31 -10.89 -14.66 0.86
C LEU A 31 -11.63 -15.99 1.11
N PRO A 32 -11.82 -16.82 0.07
CA PRO A 32 -12.30 -18.17 0.28
C PRO A 32 -11.29 -18.96 1.12
N GLU A 33 -11.80 -19.93 1.88
CA GLU A 33 -10.93 -20.89 2.57
C GLU A 33 -10.05 -21.63 1.55
N PRO A 34 -8.77 -21.88 1.87
CA PRO A 34 -7.87 -22.55 0.95
C PRO A 34 -8.31 -24.00 0.71
N ASP A 35 -8.38 -24.39 -0.57
CA ASP A 35 -8.57 -25.78 -0.96
C ASP A 35 -7.24 -26.56 -0.87
N GLY A 36 -7.29 -27.84 -0.47
CA GLY A 36 -6.13 -28.75 -0.48
C GLY A 36 -5.61 -29.15 0.91
N ASN A 37 -4.53 -29.93 0.94
CA ASN A 37 -3.90 -30.39 2.17
C ASN A 37 -2.66 -29.54 2.49
N SER A 38 -2.41 -29.26 3.78
CA SER A 38 -1.28 -28.43 4.20
C SER A 38 0.09 -29.01 3.79
N ASP A 39 0.23 -30.32 3.56
CA ASP A 39 1.54 -30.97 3.30
C ASP A 39 1.87 -31.20 1.82
N GLU A 40 1.22 -30.50 0.88
CA GLU A 40 1.49 -30.63 -0.56
C GLU A 40 2.94 -30.28 -0.94
N LEU A 41 3.67 -29.58 -0.06
CA LEU A 41 5.04 -29.14 -0.27
C LEU A 41 6.10 -30.08 0.36
N GLY A 42 5.70 -31.25 0.89
CA GLY A 42 6.63 -32.27 1.36
C GLY A 42 7.63 -31.76 2.43
N GLY A 43 7.13 -31.05 3.44
CA GLY A 43 7.95 -30.48 4.51
C GLY A 43 8.63 -29.14 4.19
N LEU A 44 8.37 -28.54 3.03
CA LEU A 44 8.83 -27.17 2.69
C LEU A 44 7.83 -26.08 3.07
N MET A 45 6.89 -26.39 3.96
CA MET A 45 5.97 -25.40 4.51
C MET A 45 6.70 -24.32 5.29
N ARG A 46 6.09 -23.13 5.31
CA ARG A 46 6.62 -22.00 6.06
C ARG A 46 6.50 -22.23 7.56
N ALA A 47 7.59 -21.99 8.29
CA ALA A 47 7.64 -22.20 9.75
C ALA A 47 6.94 -21.11 10.58
N THR A 48 6.74 -19.91 10.04
CA THR A 48 6.13 -18.75 10.73
C THR A 48 5.07 -18.10 9.87
N ALA A 49 4.16 -17.30 10.42
CA ALA A 49 3.18 -16.57 9.61
C ALA A 49 3.77 -15.28 8.98
N PRO A 50 3.34 -14.87 7.77
CA PRO A 50 3.76 -13.61 7.15
C PRO A 50 3.50 -12.40 8.02
N GLU A 51 4.48 -11.48 8.07
CA GLU A 51 4.31 -10.18 8.71
C GLU A 51 3.63 -9.20 7.74
N LEU A 52 2.41 -9.54 7.33
CA LEU A 52 1.59 -8.69 6.47
C LEU A 52 0.70 -7.76 7.33
N PRO A 53 0.40 -6.55 6.82
CA PRO A 53 -0.55 -5.66 7.48
C PRO A 53 -1.98 -6.15 7.28
N GLY A 54 -2.72 -6.28 8.38
CA GLY A 54 -4.14 -6.58 8.46
C GLY A 54 -4.95 -5.29 8.58
N LEU A 55 -5.34 -4.74 7.44
CA LEU A 55 -6.10 -3.50 7.29
C LEU A 55 -7.45 -3.79 6.64
N SER A 56 -8.50 -3.06 7.03
CA SER A 56 -9.76 -3.06 6.29
C SER A 56 -9.59 -2.41 4.90
N GLU A 57 -10.49 -2.72 3.97
CA GLU A 57 -10.49 -2.11 2.63
C GLU A 57 -10.51 -0.56 2.68
N PRO A 58 -11.35 0.11 3.50
CA PRO A 58 -11.36 1.56 3.58
C PRO A 58 -10.05 2.15 4.15
N GLU A 59 -9.39 1.46 5.07
CA GLU A 59 -8.09 1.89 5.59
C GLU A 59 -7.00 1.80 4.52
N THR A 60 -6.96 0.68 3.80
CA THR A 60 -6.04 0.45 2.68
C THR A 60 -6.23 1.51 1.59
N MET A 61 -7.49 1.79 1.21
CA MET A 61 -7.82 2.82 0.23
C MET A 61 -7.36 4.21 0.68
N ARG A 62 -7.63 4.61 1.93
CA ARG A 62 -7.20 5.91 2.46
C ARG A 62 -5.67 6.05 2.43
N HIS A 63 -4.95 4.99 2.80
CA HIS A 63 -3.49 4.99 2.79
C HIS A 63 -2.94 5.25 1.38
N TYR A 64 -3.35 4.46 0.38
CA TYR A 64 -2.85 4.61 -0.99
C TYR A 64 -3.30 5.90 -1.66
N VAL A 65 -4.51 6.41 -1.36
CA VAL A 65 -4.95 7.72 -1.86
C VAL A 65 -4.06 8.83 -1.30
N ARG A 66 -3.75 8.83 0.00
CA ARG A 66 -2.83 9.84 0.58
C ARG A 66 -1.41 9.71 0.03
N LEU A 67 -0.92 8.48 -0.11
CA LEU A 67 0.40 8.23 -0.71
C LEU A 67 0.48 8.74 -2.16
N SER A 68 -0.60 8.62 -2.93
CA SER A 68 -0.65 9.13 -4.31
C SER A 68 -0.45 10.64 -4.40
N GLN A 69 -0.92 11.41 -3.42
CA GLN A 69 -0.76 12.86 -3.37
C GLN A 69 0.69 13.29 -3.11
N LYS A 70 1.53 12.38 -2.60
CA LYS A 70 2.97 12.59 -2.41
C LYS A 70 3.80 12.23 -3.66
N ASN A 71 3.19 11.67 -4.70
CA ASN A 71 3.89 11.25 -5.91
C ASN A 71 3.63 12.21 -7.08
N TYR A 72 4.66 12.52 -7.86
CA TYR A 72 4.49 13.21 -9.13
C TYR A 72 4.32 12.18 -10.25
N ALA A 73 3.39 12.41 -11.16
CA ALA A 73 3.04 11.48 -12.22
C ALA A 73 2.90 12.18 -13.56
N ILE A 74 3.00 11.42 -14.65
CA ILE A 74 2.80 11.93 -16.02
C ILE A 74 1.40 12.52 -16.22
N ASP A 75 0.41 12.02 -15.47
CA ASP A 75 -0.97 12.53 -15.51
C ASP A 75 -1.12 13.87 -14.74
N THR A 76 -0.16 14.22 -13.88
CA THR A 76 -0.18 15.44 -13.07
C THR A 76 0.45 16.63 -13.80
N GLY A 77 1.36 16.40 -14.74
CA GLY A 77 2.04 17.46 -15.49
C GLY A 77 3.19 16.97 -16.38
N LEU A 78 4.00 17.91 -16.87
CA LEU A 78 5.15 17.60 -17.73
C LEU A 78 6.17 16.73 -16.98
N PHE A 79 6.63 15.64 -17.62
CA PHE A 79 7.55 14.66 -17.03
C PHE A 79 8.77 14.42 -17.95
N PRO A 80 9.70 15.41 -18.09
CA PRO A 80 10.69 15.43 -19.17
C PRO A 80 11.95 14.62 -18.79
N LEU A 81 11.80 13.33 -18.56
CA LEU A 81 12.93 12.44 -18.29
C LEU A 81 13.49 11.85 -19.60
N GLY A 82 14.72 12.24 -19.92
CA GLY A 82 15.46 11.69 -21.06
C GLY A 82 15.66 10.17 -20.92
N SER A 83 15.70 9.47 -22.04
CA SER A 83 15.83 7.99 -22.12
C SER A 83 14.67 7.16 -21.54
N CYS A 84 13.71 7.75 -20.82
CA CYS A 84 12.57 7.03 -20.24
C CYS A 84 11.34 6.97 -21.17
N THR A 85 11.27 7.86 -22.17
CA THR A 85 10.12 8.01 -23.08
C THR A 85 8.80 8.08 -22.29
N MET A 86 8.73 8.99 -21.32
CA MET A 86 7.53 9.25 -20.51
C MET A 86 6.46 9.93 -21.37
N LYS A 87 5.76 9.12 -22.17
CA LYS A 87 4.69 9.50 -23.10
C LYS A 87 3.32 9.24 -22.49
N HIS A 88 2.30 9.92 -23.00
CA HIS A 88 0.92 9.74 -22.56
C HIS A 88 0.49 8.26 -22.57
N ASN A 89 -0.17 7.84 -21.48
CA ASN A 89 -0.78 6.51 -21.33
C ASN A 89 -2.29 6.61 -21.61
N PRO A 90 -2.77 6.24 -22.81
CA PRO A 90 -4.19 6.32 -23.13
C PRO A 90 -5.01 5.36 -22.25
N ARG A 91 -6.19 5.81 -21.81
CA ARG A 91 -7.12 5.03 -20.98
C ARG A 91 -8.30 4.45 -21.78
N LEU A 92 -8.18 4.49 -23.10
CA LEU A 92 -9.19 4.09 -24.08
C LEU A 92 -8.63 3.01 -25.00
#